data_AF-A0A6P0VQJ8-F1
#
_entry.id   AF-A0A6P0VQJ8-F1
#
_cell.length_a   1.000
_cell.length_b   1.000
_cell.length_c   1.000
_cell.angle_alpha   90.00
_cell.angle_beta   90.00
_cell.angle_gamma   90.00
#
_symmetry.space_group_name_H-M   'P 1'
#
loop_
_entity.id
_entity.type
_entity.pdbx_description
1 polymer ?
#
loop_
_entity_poly.entity_id
_entity_poly.type
_entity_poly.pdbx_seq_one_letter_code
_entity_poly.pdbx_strand_id
1 'polypeptide(L)'
;AAPEPGDGSASKSNKYNKYGFTFAQYGVRVPAVIVSPLIQKGKVDHTIYDHASVLATLEELFGLSPLTQRDKEANDLLHLLSLNSPRTDCPTTLNNPVKLALTAQAPLSAQEQAEIDQQPIPESGYLASFMVTALKAELDLADGSPEEKAAMIEEFKKIKTKGEARTYLKKVLAQIEAAKASTGER
;
A
#
# COMPACT_ATOMS: atom_id res chain seq x y z
N ALA A 1 28.02 6.82 2.22
CA ALA A 1 27.18 8.03 2.40
C ALA A 1 26.50 8.34 1.08
N ALA A 2 25.36 9.02 1.10
CA ALA A 2 24.69 9.49 -0.12
C ALA A 2 24.89 11.00 -0.24
N PRO A 3 24.94 11.56 -1.46
CA PRO A 3 24.95 13.01 -1.66
C PRO A 3 23.70 13.66 -1.04
N GLU A 4 23.87 14.83 -0.42
CA GLU A 4 22.72 15.63 -0.01
C GLU A 4 21.99 16.17 -1.25
N PRO A 5 20.65 16.35 -1.22
CA PRO A 5 19.92 16.86 -2.37
C PRO A 5 20.35 18.26 -2.81
N GLY A 6 20.89 19.10 -1.93
CA GLY A 6 21.32 20.46 -2.31
C GLY A 6 20.17 21.41 -2.72
N ASP A 7 18.92 21.02 -2.46
CA ASP A 7 17.70 21.77 -2.77
C ASP A 7 17.17 22.59 -1.56
N GLY A 8 17.92 22.64 -0.47
CA GLY A 8 17.53 23.30 0.78
C GLY A 8 16.67 22.46 1.72
N SER A 9 16.27 21.23 1.35
CA SER A 9 15.55 20.30 2.23
C SER A 9 16.35 19.94 3.49
N ALA A 10 17.68 19.82 3.36
CA ALA A 10 18.61 19.52 4.43
C ALA A 10 18.91 20.70 5.38
N SER A 11 18.45 21.92 5.07
CA SER A 11 18.78 23.11 5.86
C SER A 11 18.17 23.07 7.27
N LYS A 12 18.97 23.39 8.29
CA LYS A 12 18.49 23.56 9.69
C LYS A 12 17.51 24.72 9.86
N SER A 13 17.50 25.68 8.94
CA SER A 13 16.51 26.77 8.91
C SER A 13 15.22 26.39 8.19
N ASN A 14 15.14 25.21 7.58
CA ASN A 14 13.94 24.75 6.91
C ASN A 14 12.88 24.37 7.96
N LYS A 15 11.77 25.14 8.00
CA LYS A 15 10.67 24.91 8.94
C LYS A 15 10.03 23.51 8.83
N TYR A 16 10.19 22.84 7.70
CA TYR A 16 9.67 21.48 7.48
C TYR A 16 10.65 20.40 7.97
N ASN A 17 11.93 20.73 8.19
CA ASN A 17 12.94 19.81 8.68
C ASN A 17 13.11 19.93 10.20
N LYS A 18 12.04 19.58 10.94
CA LYS A 18 11.99 19.69 12.41
C LYS A 18 13.11 18.95 13.14
N TYR A 19 13.61 17.86 12.56
CA TYR A 19 14.58 16.96 13.19
C TYR A 19 16.00 17.05 12.60
N GLY A 20 16.25 17.98 11.67
CA GLY A 20 17.57 18.18 11.08
C GLY A 20 18.08 17.01 10.25
N PHE A 21 17.18 16.25 9.62
CA PHE A 21 17.56 15.13 8.77
C PHE A 21 18.10 15.65 7.43
N THR A 22 19.36 15.36 7.11
CA THR A 22 20.04 15.99 5.98
C THR A 22 19.94 15.22 4.66
N PHE A 23 19.39 14.00 4.69
CA PHE A 23 19.35 13.09 3.54
C PHE A 23 20.74 12.72 2.98
N ALA A 24 21.84 12.91 3.74
CA ALA A 24 23.21 12.52 3.37
C ALA A 24 23.50 11.00 3.48
N GLN A 25 22.46 10.17 3.49
CA GLN A 25 22.57 8.72 3.65
C GLN A 25 21.59 7.98 2.76
N TYR A 26 21.98 6.76 2.37
CA TYR A 26 21.07 5.83 1.73
C TYR A 26 20.10 5.25 2.76
N GLY A 27 18.91 4.90 2.29
CA GLY A 27 17.93 4.14 3.07
C GLY A 27 18.26 2.64 3.11
N VAL A 28 17.27 1.85 3.51
CA VAL A 28 17.33 0.39 3.40
C VAL A 28 17.42 -0.04 1.94
N ARG A 29 18.08 -1.17 1.67
CA ARG A 29 18.15 -1.72 0.32
C ARG A 29 16.78 -2.23 -0.12
N VAL A 30 16.42 -1.90 -1.36
CA VAL A 30 15.24 -2.44 -2.05
C VAL A 30 15.66 -3.24 -3.28
N PRO A 31 14.91 -4.26 -3.70
CA PRO A 31 15.17 -4.96 -4.96
C PRO A 31 15.00 -4.03 -6.16
N ALA A 32 15.89 -4.17 -7.16
CA ALA A 32 15.77 -3.51 -8.46
C ALA A 32 15.93 -4.58 -9.56
N VAL A 33 15.03 -4.55 -10.55
CA VAL A 33 15.07 -5.44 -11.71
C VAL A 33 14.95 -4.58 -12.96
N ILE A 34 15.92 -4.70 -13.85
CA ILE A 34 15.99 -3.92 -15.08
C ILE A 34 15.76 -4.89 -16.23
N VAL A 35 14.74 -4.61 -17.04
CA VAL A 35 14.30 -5.49 -18.12
C VAL A 35 14.44 -4.76 -19.44
N SER A 36 15.32 -5.26 -20.31
CA SER A 36 15.48 -4.77 -21.67
C SER A 36 16.08 -5.87 -22.55
N PRO A 37 15.68 -5.95 -23.84
CA PRO A 37 16.28 -6.91 -24.75
C PRO A 37 17.74 -6.55 -25.10
N LEU A 38 18.21 -5.35 -24.79
CA LEU A 38 19.59 -4.89 -25.03
C LEU A 38 20.54 -5.17 -23.85
N ILE A 39 20.08 -5.83 -22.80
CA ILE A 39 20.93 -6.23 -21.66
C ILE A 39 21.44 -7.66 -21.91
N GLN A 40 22.48 -8.12 -21.23
CA GLN A 40 22.87 -9.55 -21.23
C GLN A 40 21.92 -10.40 -20.35
N LYS A 41 21.56 -11.62 -20.80
CA LYS A 41 20.71 -12.54 -20.02
C LYS A 41 21.38 -12.92 -18.70
N GLY A 42 20.61 -12.90 -17.61
CA GLY A 42 21.09 -13.32 -16.28
C GLY A 42 22.16 -12.41 -15.68
N LYS A 43 22.31 -11.17 -16.18
CA LYS A 43 23.25 -10.20 -15.66
C LYS A 43 22.85 -9.78 -14.24
N VAL A 44 23.78 -9.97 -13.31
CA VAL A 44 23.75 -9.32 -12.00
C VAL A 44 24.69 -8.12 -12.07
N ASP A 45 24.18 -6.96 -11.67
CA ASP A 45 24.96 -5.75 -11.58
C ASP A 45 25.13 -5.34 -10.10
N HIS A 46 26.33 -4.86 -9.77
CA HIS A 46 26.74 -4.55 -8.40
C HIS A 46 26.97 -3.05 -8.18
N THR A 47 26.71 -2.23 -9.20
CA THR A 47 26.75 -0.77 -9.07
C THR A 47 25.77 -0.32 -7.98
N ILE A 48 26.18 0.69 -7.22
CA ILE A 48 25.32 1.25 -6.17
C ILE A 48 24.34 2.20 -6.84
N TYR A 49 23.06 1.89 -6.71
CA TYR A 49 21.95 2.72 -7.16
C TYR A 49 21.12 3.19 -5.99
N ASP A 50 20.42 4.30 -6.21
CA ASP A 50 19.30 4.74 -5.38
C ASP A 50 18.13 5.14 -6.28
N HIS A 51 17.07 5.72 -5.72
CA HIS A 51 15.91 6.14 -6.52
C HIS A 51 16.24 7.26 -7.51
N ALA A 52 17.29 8.05 -7.27
CA ALA A 52 17.72 9.11 -8.15
C ALA A 52 18.42 8.57 -9.41
N SER A 53 18.91 7.32 -9.40
CA SER A 53 19.43 6.63 -10.59
C SER A 53 18.42 6.54 -11.74
N VAL A 54 17.11 6.53 -11.44
CA VAL A 54 16.07 6.60 -12.47
C VAL A 54 16.08 7.96 -13.15
N LEU A 55 16.21 9.04 -12.38
CA LEU A 55 16.30 10.41 -12.92
C LEU A 55 17.59 10.59 -13.72
N ALA A 56 18.75 10.20 -13.16
CA ALA A 56 20.03 10.24 -13.87
C ALA A 56 19.99 9.51 -15.22
N THR A 57 19.29 8.37 -15.29
CA THR A 57 19.09 7.63 -16.55
C THR A 57 18.24 8.40 -17.55
N LEU A 58 17.16 9.06 -17.12
CA LEU A 58 16.31 9.89 -17.99
C LEU A 58 17.03 11.16 -18.43
N GLU A 59 17.80 11.78 -17.54
CA GLU A 59 18.63 12.95 -17.82
C GLU A 59 19.63 12.66 -18.92
N GLU A 60 20.38 11.56 -18.79
CA GLU A 60 21.34 11.15 -19.82
C GLU A 60 20.65 10.75 -21.13
N LEU A 61 19.54 10.00 -21.05
CA LEU A 61 18.84 9.49 -22.24
C LEU A 61 18.19 10.60 -23.08
N PHE A 62 17.69 11.65 -22.43
CA PHE A 62 16.94 12.73 -23.09
C PHE A 62 17.66 14.09 -23.08
N GLY A 63 18.87 14.17 -22.53
CA GLY A 63 19.63 15.42 -22.40
C GLY A 63 18.95 16.44 -21.47
N LEU A 64 18.31 15.97 -20.40
CA LEU A 64 17.66 16.84 -19.42
C LEU A 64 18.68 17.36 -18.41
N SER A 65 18.39 18.54 -17.84
CA SER A 65 19.17 19.05 -16.71
C SER A 65 18.76 18.35 -15.41
N PRO A 66 19.72 18.04 -14.51
CA PRO A 66 19.41 17.51 -13.18
C PRO A 66 18.53 18.45 -12.37
N LEU A 67 17.67 17.90 -11.52
CA LEU A 67 16.78 18.68 -10.66
C LEU A 67 17.46 19.09 -9.34
N THR A 68 18.37 18.26 -8.84
CA THR A 68 19.04 18.43 -7.56
C THR A 68 20.53 18.04 -7.67
N GLN A 69 21.26 18.05 -6.55
CA GLN A 69 22.62 17.49 -6.51
C GLN A 69 22.59 15.95 -6.41
N ARG A 70 21.49 15.36 -5.91
CA ARG A 70 21.38 13.92 -5.66
C ARG A 70 21.29 13.10 -6.94
N ASP A 71 20.38 13.47 -7.83
CA ASP A 71 20.22 12.89 -9.17
C ASP A 71 21.43 13.17 -10.05
N LYS A 72 21.98 14.39 -10.00
CA LYS A 72 23.21 14.75 -10.70
C LYS A 72 24.41 13.84 -10.40
N GLU A 73 24.52 13.35 -9.16
CA GLU A 73 25.63 12.48 -8.71
C GLU A 73 25.27 10.98 -8.74
N ALA A 74 24.02 10.62 -9.08
CA ALA A 74 23.59 9.24 -9.09
C ALA A 74 24.11 8.50 -10.33
N ASN A 75 24.39 7.20 -10.18
CA ASN A 75 24.75 6.34 -11.31
C ASN A 75 23.53 6.10 -12.20
N ASP A 76 23.68 6.26 -13.51
CA ASP A 76 22.68 5.86 -14.50
C ASP A 76 22.76 4.35 -14.83
N LEU A 77 21.74 3.87 -15.54
CA LEU A 77 21.57 2.46 -15.90
C LEU A 77 21.96 2.16 -17.35
N LEU A 78 22.37 3.14 -18.15
CA LEU A 78 22.52 2.99 -19.61
C LEU A 78 23.67 2.05 -19.98
N HIS A 79 24.72 1.98 -19.16
CA HIS A 79 25.81 1.03 -19.35
C HIS A 79 25.36 -0.45 -19.33
N LEU A 80 24.18 -0.75 -18.77
CA LEU A 80 23.59 -2.09 -18.79
C LEU A 80 23.11 -2.48 -20.20
N LEU A 81 22.73 -1.51 -21.05
CA LEU A 81 22.29 -1.68 -22.43
C LEU A 81 23.48 -1.97 -23.37
N SER A 82 24.21 -3.03 -23.05
CA SER A 82 25.52 -3.38 -23.62
C SER A 82 25.45 -4.21 -24.91
N LEU A 83 24.28 -4.72 -25.30
CA LEU A 83 24.13 -5.49 -26.53
C LEU A 83 23.86 -4.59 -27.73
N ASN A 84 24.57 -4.87 -28.84
CA ASN A 84 24.36 -4.18 -30.12
C ASN A 84 23.07 -4.58 -30.84
N SER A 85 22.45 -5.70 -30.45
CA SER A 85 21.18 -6.18 -31.00
C SER A 85 20.26 -6.72 -29.90
N PRO A 86 18.93 -6.54 -30.03
CA PRO A 86 17.96 -7.10 -29.10
C PRO A 86 18.03 -8.62 -29.03
N ARG A 87 18.07 -9.19 -27.82
CA ARG A 87 17.89 -10.63 -27.63
C ARG A 87 16.46 -11.06 -27.99
N THR A 88 16.30 -12.29 -28.47
CA THR A 88 15.04 -12.85 -29.00
C THR A 88 14.43 -13.94 -28.12
N ASP A 89 14.99 -14.20 -26.94
CA ASP A 89 14.61 -15.29 -26.03
C ASP A 89 13.58 -14.88 -24.96
N CYS A 90 12.74 -13.89 -25.24
CA CYS A 90 11.69 -13.43 -24.32
C CYS A 90 10.61 -14.52 -24.17
N PRO A 91 10.37 -15.06 -22.96
CA PRO A 91 9.31 -16.04 -22.75
C PRO A 91 7.93 -15.41 -22.97
N THR A 92 7.11 -16.04 -23.81
CA THR A 92 5.73 -15.60 -24.10
C THR A 92 4.69 -16.17 -23.13
N THR A 93 5.12 -17.04 -22.23
CA THR A 93 4.29 -17.66 -21.19
C THR A 93 4.99 -17.55 -19.85
N LEU A 94 4.25 -17.15 -18.82
CA LEU A 94 4.73 -17.19 -17.44
C LEU A 94 4.58 -18.59 -16.87
N ASN A 95 5.55 -19.01 -16.06
CA ASN A 95 5.40 -20.21 -15.26
C ASN A 95 4.24 -20.01 -14.28
N ASN A 96 3.47 -21.06 -14.01
CA ASN A 96 2.48 -21.01 -12.94
C ASN A 96 3.18 -20.56 -11.65
N PRO A 97 2.61 -19.58 -10.91
CA PRO A 97 3.17 -19.18 -9.64
C PRO A 97 3.26 -20.43 -8.76
N VAL A 98 4.31 -20.51 -7.94
CA VAL A 98 4.36 -21.52 -6.88
C VAL A 98 3.06 -21.38 -6.12
N LYS A 99 2.25 -22.46 -6.08
CA LYS A 99 1.05 -22.46 -5.24
C LYS A 99 1.54 -22.14 -3.84
N LEU A 100 1.24 -20.94 -3.36
CA LEU A 100 1.41 -20.66 -1.95
C LEU A 100 0.62 -21.76 -1.27
N ALA A 101 1.29 -22.59 -0.49
CA ALA A 101 0.65 -23.25 0.62
C ALA A 101 0.30 -22.11 1.58
N LEU A 102 -0.74 -21.34 1.25
CA LEU A 102 -1.60 -20.78 2.27
C LEU A 102 -1.99 -22.03 3.04
N THR A 103 -1.36 -22.25 4.19
CA THR A 103 -1.98 -23.08 5.21
C THR A 103 -3.33 -22.42 5.38
N ALA A 104 -4.36 -22.97 4.73
CA ALA A 104 -5.71 -22.62 5.04
C ALA A 104 -5.79 -22.89 6.53
N GLN A 105 -5.76 -21.83 7.33
CA GLN A 105 -5.99 -21.95 8.75
C GLN A 105 -7.30 -22.69 8.83
N ALA A 106 -7.28 -23.86 9.48
CA ALA A 106 -8.50 -24.61 9.69
C ALA A 106 -9.55 -23.62 10.23
N PRO A 107 -10.80 -23.67 9.77
CA PRO A 107 -11.82 -22.80 10.31
C PRO A 107 -11.80 -22.92 11.83
N LEU A 108 -11.91 -21.79 12.53
CA LEU A 108 -11.97 -21.77 14.00
C LEU A 108 -13.02 -22.79 14.46
N SER A 109 -12.68 -23.57 15.48
CA SER A 109 -13.66 -24.40 16.15
C SER A 109 -14.78 -23.52 16.73
N ALA A 110 -15.95 -24.10 16.95
CA ALA A 110 -17.07 -23.38 17.55
C ALA A 110 -16.70 -22.81 18.94
N GLN A 111 -15.81 -23.49 19.67
CA GLN A 111 -15.31 -23.06 20.98
C GLN A 111 -14.40 -21.84 20.86
N GLU A 112 -13.39 -21.88 19.99
CA GLU A 112 -12.49 -20.75 19.76
C GLU A 112 -13.26 -19.52 19.25
N GLN A 113 -14.26 -19.73 18.38
CA GLN A 113 -15.10 -18.64 17.90
C GLN A 113 -15.94 -18.05 19.04
N ALA A 114 -16.50 -18.87 19.92
CA ALA A 114 -17.27 -18.41 21.07
C ALA A 114 -16.40 -17.61 22.05
N GLU A 115 -15.15 -18.02 22.26
CA GLU A 115 -14.17 -17.28 23.07
C GLU A 115 -13.84 -15.93 22.46
N ILE A 116 -13.58 -15.88 21.14
CA ILE A 116 -13.31 -14.63 20.42
C ILE A 116 -14.53 -13.70 20.48
N ASP A 117 -15.73 -14.25 20.32
CA ASP A 117 -16.98 -13.48 20.29
C ASP A 117 -17.23 -12.76 21.61
N GLN A 118 -16.79 -13.31 22.74
CA GLN A 118 -16.91 -12.70 24.08
C GLN A 118 -15.88 -11.59 24.33
N GLN A 119 -14.81 -11.49 23.54
CA GLN A 119 -13.80 -10.47 23.74
C GLN A 119 -14.36 -9.06 23.47
N PRO A 120 -13.90 -8.04 24.21
CA PRO A 120 -14.31 -6.67 23.96
C PRO A 120 -13.80 -6.17 22.60
N ILE A 121 -14.51 -5.21 22.03
CA ILE A 121 -14.03 -4.46 20.87
C ILE A 121 -12.84 -3.59 21.33
N PRO A 122 -11.68 -3.66 20.67
CA PRO A 122 -10.55 -2.80 20.98
C PRO A 122 -10.90 -1.32 20.81
N GLU A 123 -10.36 -0.43 21.64
CA GLU A 123 -10.58 1.02 21.52
C GLU A 123 -9.97 1.63 20.24
N SER A 124 -8.99 0.94 19.64
CA SER A 124 -8.31 1.39 18.43
C SER A 124 -7.94 0.22 17.50
N GLY A 125 -7.56 0.55 16.26
CA GLY A 125 -7.21 -0.42 15.23
C GLY A 125 -8.37 -0.75 14.29
N TYR A 126 -8.14 -1.72 13.41
CA TYR A 126 -9.00 -1.95 12.24
C TYR A 126 -10.47 -2.21 12.59
N LEU A 127 -10.75 -3.06 13.59
CA LEU A 127 -12.13 -3.39 13.95
C LEU A 127 -12.91 -2.16 14.42
N ALA A 128 -12.32 -1.32 15.26
CA ALA A 128 -12.95 -0.07 15.71
C ALA A 128 -13.25 0.87 14.53
N SER A 129 -12.30 1.01 13.59
CA SER A 129 -12.51 1.81 12.38
C SER A 129 -13.64 1.26 11.51
N PHE A 130 -13.67 -0.06 11.26
CA PHE A 130 -14.74 -0.69 10.48
C PHE A 130 -16.12 -0.56 11.12
N MET A 131 -16.22 -0.61 12.45
CA MET A 131 -17.49 -0.37 13.15
C MET A 131 -18.03 1.04 12.90
N VAL A 132 -17.18 2.07 13.00
CA VAL A 132 -17.58 3.46 12.72
C VAL A 132 -17.96 3.64 11.24
N THR A 133 -17.22 3.02 10.32
CA THR A 133 -17.57 3.03 8.89
C THR A 133 -18.91 2.35 8.62
N ALA A 134 -19.19 1.22 9.27
CA ALA A 134 -20.45 0.51 9.13
C ALA A 134 -21.64 1.33 9.67
N LEU A 135 -21.47 2.00 10.82
CA LEU A 135 -22.48 2.93 11.34
C LEU A 135 -22.77 4.05 10.35
N LYS A 136 -21.72 4.65 9.79
CA LYS A 136 -21.91 5.68 8.76
C LYS A 136 -22.68 5.15 7.56
N ALA A 137 -22.33 3.96 7.05
CA ALA A 137 -23.03 3.35 5.93
C ALA A 137 -24.51 3.08 6.24
N GLU A 138 -24.81 2.56 7.44
CA GLU A 138 -26.20 2.34 7.88
C GLU A 138 -26.99 3.66 7.97
N LEU A 139 -26.38 4.72 8.53
CA LEU A 139 -27.00 6.05 8.64
C LEU A 139 -27.21 6.72 7.28
N ASP A 140 -26.31 6.49 6.31
CA ASP A 140 -26.41 7.02 4.95
C ASP A 140 -27.49 6.27 4.15
N LEU A 141 -27.68 4.96 4.40
CA LEU A 141 -28.75 4.15 3.80
C LEU A 141 -30.13 4.37 4.44
N ALA A 142 -30.18 4.88 5.66
CA ALA A 142 -31.43 5.21 6.31
C ALA A 142 -32.03 6.50 5.71
N ASP A 143 -33.17 6.36 5.02
CA ASP A 143 -34.05 7.47 4.60
C ASP A 143 -34.86 8.08 5.77
N GLY A 144 -34.56 7.64 6.99
CA GLY A 144 -35.31 7.94 8.20
C GLY A 144 -35.12 9.34 8.77
N SER A 145 -36.02 9.71 9.70
CA SER A 145 -35.98 11.01 10.38
C SER A 145 -34.74 11.14 11.29
N PRO A 146 -34.35 12.37 11.70
CA PRO A 146 -33.24 12.57 12.64
C PRO A 146 -33.36 11.74 13.92
N GLU A 147 -34.58 11.52 14.40
CA GLU A 147 -34.88 10.71 15.59
C GLU A 147 -34.56 9.23 15.38
N GLU A 148 -34.87 8.69 14.20
CA GLU A 148 -34.54 7.30 13.84
C GLU A 148 -33.04 7.10 13.72
N LYS A 149 -32.33 8.06 13.11
CA LYS A 149 -30.86 8.05 13.04
C LYS A 149 -30.22 8.15 14.43
N ALA A 150 -30.79 8.94 15.34
CA ALA A 150 -30.34 9.01 16.73
C ALA A 150 -30.54 7.67 17.46
N ALA A 151 -31.66 6.99 17.23
CA ALA A 151 -31.91 5.67 17.81
C ALA A 151 -30.90 4.61 17.33
N MET A 152 -30.51 4.64 16.05
CA MET A 152 -29.46 3.75 15.50
C MET A 152 -28.11 3.98 16.16
N ILE A 153 -27.75 5.25 16.42
CA ILE A 153 -26.50 5.59 17.14
C ILE A 153 -26.55 5.05 18.57
N GLU A 154 -27.69 5.15 19.26
CA GLU A 154 -27.86 4.59 20.60
C GLU A 154 -27.82 3.05 20.61
N GLU A 155 -28.32 2.39 19.56
CA GLU A 155 -28.19 0.95 19.40
C GLU A 155 -26.74 0.54 19.16
N PHE A 156 -26.02 1.26 18.29
CA PHE A 156 -24.61 1.04 18.02
C PHE A 156 -23.75 1.15 19.28
N LYS A 157 -24.04 2.11 20.16
CA LYS A 157 -23.31 2.29 21.43
C LYS A 157 -23.43 1.08 22.38
N LYS A 158 -24.45 0.24 22.23
CA LYS A 158 -24.66 -0.97 23.05
C LYS A 158 -23.75 -2.13 22.63
N ILE A 159 -23.16 -2.09 21.45
CA ILE A 159 -22.25 -3.13 20.94
C ILE A 159 -20.91 -3.03 21.70
N LYS A 160 -20.55 -4.06 22.46
CA LYS A 160 -19.34 -4.10 23.30
C LYS A 160 -18.38 -5.21 22.94
N THR A 161 -18.88 -6.29 22.36
CA THR A 161 -18.10 -7.51 22.11
C THR A 161 -17.88 -7.75 20.62
N LYS A 162 -16.86 -8.54 20.28
CA LYS A 162 -16.56 -8.91 18.89
C LYS A 162 -17.68 -9.72 18.25
N GLY A 163 -18.42 -10.52 19.02
CA GLY A 163 -19.56 -11.29 18.53
C GLY A 163 -20.75 -10.40 18.14
N GLU A 164 -21.05 -9.39 18.96
CA GLU A 164 -22.05 -8.36 18.65
C GLU A 164 -21.62 -7.53 17.44
N ALA A 165 -20.35 -7.10 17.40
CA ALA A 165 -19.78 -6.38 16.25
C ALA A 165 -19.94 -7.18 14.96
N ARG A 166 -19.61 -8.47 14.97
CA ARG A 166 -19.78 -9.36 13.81
C ARG A 166 -21.23 -9.46 13.37
N THR A 167 -22.16 -9.56 14.32
CA THR A 167 -23.61 -9.60 14.03
C THR A 167 -24.07 -8.31 13.38
N TYR A 168 -23.66 -7.17 13.93
CA TYR A 168 -23.95 -5.84 13.40
C TYR A 168 -23.38 -5.63 11.99
N LEU A 169 -22.11 -5.97 11.78
CA LEU A 169 -21.47 -5.85 10.47
C LEU A 169 -22.17 -6.71 9.41
N LYS A 170 -22.60 -7.93 9.75
CA LYS A 170 -23.41 -8.77 8.85
C LYS A 170 -24.73 -8.12 8.46
N LYS A 171 -25.43 -7.49 9.43
CA LYS A 171 -26.67 -6.75 9.18
C LYS A 171 -26.43 -5.61 8.17
N VAL A 172 -25.42 -4.78 8.43
CA VAL A 172 -25.11 -3.62 7.56
C VAL A 172 -24.68 -4.06 6.16
N LEU A 173 -23.87 -5.12 6.04
CA LEU A 173 -23.48 -5.66 4.74
C LEU A 173 -24.69 -6.15 3.94
N ALA A 174 -25.63 -6.85 4.58
CA ALA A 174 -26.86 -7.29 3.92
C ALA A 174 -27.74 -6.10 3.47
N GLN A 175 -27.80 -5.01 4.24
CA GLN A 175 -28.49 -3.79 3.84
C GLN A 175 -27.83 -3.13 2.62
N ILE A 176 -26.49 -3.07 2.58
CA ILE A 176 -25.73 -2.54 1.44
C ILE A 176 -25.98 -3.40 0.18
N GLU A 177 -25.95 -4.72 0.31
CA GLU A 177 -26.23 -5.63 -0.80
C GLU A 177 -27.66 -5.47 -1.34
N ALA A 178 -28.64 -5.34 -0.44
CA ALA A 178 -30.02 -5.07 -0.81
C ALA A 178 -30.18 -3.72 -1.54
N ALA A 179 -29.53 -2.66 -1.04
CA ALA A 179 -29.56 -1.34 -1.66
C ALA A 179 -28.91 -1.34 -3.06
N LYS A 180 -27.76 -2.02 -3.23
CA LYS A 180 -27.13 -2.18 -4.56
C LYS A 180 -28.04 -2.92 -5.53
N ALA A 181 -28.71 -3.98 -5.07
CA ALA A 181 -29.66 -4.73 -5.88
C ALA A 181 -30.87 -3.87 -6.33
N SER A 182 -31.33 -2.92 -5.51
CA SER A 182 -32.42 -2.00 -5.87
C SER A 182 -32.01 -0.87 -6.83
N THR A 183 -30.75 -0.42 -6.79
CA THR A 183 -30.26 0.70 -7.62
C THR A 183 -29.76 0.25 -9.01
N GLY A 184 -29.66 -1.05 -9.26
CA GLY A 184 -29.31 -1.60 -10.59
C GLY A 184 -27.82 -1.55 -10.95
N GLU A 185 -26.96 -1.11 -10.04
CA GLU A 185 -25.51 -1.15 -10.21
C GLU A 185 -24.98 -2.55 -9.83
N ARG A 186 -24.73 -3.38 -10.85
CA ARG A 186 -23.92 -4.60 -10.73
C ARG A 186 -22.45 -4.28 -10.91
#